data_AF-A0A8S1KYB0-F1
#
_entry.id   AF-A0A8S1KYB0-F1
#
_cell.length_a   1.000
_cell.length_b   1.000
_cell.length_c   1.000
_cell.angle_alpha   90.00
_cell.angle_beta   90.00
_cell.angle_gamma   90.00
#
_symmetry.space_group_name_H-M   'P 1'
#
loop_
_entity.id
_entity.type
_entity.pdbx_description
1 polymer ?
#
loop_
_entity_poly.entity_id
_entity_poly.type
_entity_poly.pdbx_seq_one_letter_code
_entity_poly.pdbx_strand_id
1 'polypeptide(L)'
;MITAAHIGIGIKGIEGQQAARASDYSIGEFRILKRLILYHGRESYRKNSNLIYYNFYKNILLVLPQYCWALNNGFSAVMFYDQLLYQSYNLIFTSLPIIFYGIFDEEFSGDILTSNPSFYKIGIKHKLFNTKIFLYWVLNGIIQAAFLSYITFQTYENSSIYNGMMPGLWTTGAIVLWYSVFNSNIKIILISNTYSIGVIMGLFASVLIYILLFIFVSEKMTNSDMFNSYSVSFSNLRFYLTSLLVIGATSILDFSLIKLVQWSKYARVEIQHDKVYMPIKKQHIELQDELQLNQPFPNTQFQMNNQSVPQVPIKKGQINLALSSEDN
;
A
#
# COMPACT_ATOMS: atom_id res chain seq x y z
N MET A 1 -18.97 -13.69 -24.75
CA MET A 1 -17.64 -13.06 -24.75
C MET A 1 -17.45 -12.14 -23.55
N ILE A 2 -18.21 -11.04 -23.44
CA ILE A 2 -18.02 -10.02 -22.38
C ILE A 2 -18.25 -10.60 -20.96
N THR A 3 -19.29 -11.41 -20.78
CA THR A 3 -19.61 -12.07 -19.49
C THR A 3 -18.66 -13.22 -19.12
N ALA A 4 -17.85 -13.69 -20.08
CA ALA A 4 -16.88 -14.76 -19.84
C ALA A 4 -15.47 -14.22 -19.52
N ALA A 5 -15.24 -12.92 -19.70
CA ALA A 5 -13.97 -12.28 -19.37
C ALA A 5 -13.91 -11.93 -17.88
N HIS A 6 -12.69 -11.80 -17.33
CA HIS A 6 -12.50 -11.36 -15.94
C HIS A 6 -13.04 -9.95 -15.69
N ILE A 7 -12.97 -9.08 -16.70
CA ILE A 7 -13.54 -7.73 -16.69
C ILE A 7 -14.18 -7.49 -18.05
N GLY A 8 -15.50 -7.33 -18.07
CA GLY A 8 -16.28 -7.03 -19.26
C GLY A 8 -16.36 -5.53 -19.51
N ILE A 9 -15.95 -5.07 -20.70
CA ILE A 9 -16.04 -3.65 -21.09
C ILE A 9 -16.93 -3.53 -22.33
N GLY A 10 -18.04 -2.81 -22.19
CA GLY A 10 -19.00 -2.58 -23.26
C GLY A 10 -18.91 -1.16 -23.82
N ILE A 11 -18.99 -1.05 -25.14
CA ILE A 11 -19.03 0.24 -25.85
C ILE A 11 -20.50 0.62 -26.08
N LYS A 12 -20.89 1.84 -25.72
CA LYS A 12 -22.26 2.33 -25.97
C LYS A 12 -22.44 2.57 -27.47
N GLY A 13 -23.20 1.70 -28.12
CA GLY A 13 -23.65 1.88 -29.50
C GLY A 13 -24.82 2.86 -29.60
N ILE A 14 -24.99 3.45 -30.79
CA ILE A 14 -26.12 4.34 -31.12
C ILE A 14 -27.42 3.53 -31.22
N GLU A 15 -27.35 2.33 -31.82
CA GLU A 15 -28.51 1.48 -32.11
C GLU A 15 -28.68 0.31 -31.12
N GLY A 16 -27.57 -0.20 -30.58
CA GLY A 16 -27.55 -1.36 -29.69
C GLY A 16 -26.75 -1.12 -28.41
N GLN A 17 -27.39 -1.29 -27.25
CA GLN A 17 -26.75 -1.11 -25.93
C GLN A 17 -26.68 -2.40 -25.10
N GLN A 18 -27.08 -3.55 -25.66
CA GLN A 18 -27.14 -4.80 -24.91
C GLN A 18 -25.76 -5.19 -24.32
N ALA A 19 -24.70 -5.08 -25.11
CA ALA A 19 -23.33 -5.33 -24.67
C ALA A 19 -22.87 -4.38 -23.56
N ALA A 20 -23.27 -3.10 -23.63
CA ALA A 20 -22.95 -2.08 -22.64
C ALA A 20 -23.71 -2.23 -21.32
N ARG A 21 -24.93 -2.80 -21.36
CA ARG A 21 -25.72 -3.10 -20.15
C ARG A 21 -25.27 -4.38 -19.46
N ALA A 22 -24.72 -5.33 -20.23
CA ALA A 22 -24.20 -6.60 -19.73
C ALA A 22 -22.71 -6.55 -19.35
N SER A 23 -22.07 -5.38 -19.36
CA SER A 23 -20.65 -5.18 -19.05
C SER A 23 -20.42 -4.54 -17.68
N ASP A 24 -19.29 -4.83 -17.04
CA ASP A 24 -18.88 -4.21 -15.76
C ASP A 24 -18.59 -2.71 -15.91
N TYR A 25 -17.95 -2.33 -17.03
CA TYR A 25 -17.69 -0.94 -17.38
C TYR A 25 -18.29 -0.61 -18.75
N SER A 26 -19.00 0.51 -18.82
CA SER A 26 -19.57 1.02 -20.07
C SER A 26 -18.88 2.33 -20.50
N ILE A 27 -18.24 2.31 -21.67
CA ILE A 27 -17.51 3.46 -22.24
C ILE A 27 -18.18 3.94 -23.55
N GLY A 28 -17.97 5.21 -23.89
CA GLY A 28 -18.52 5.79 -25.13
C GLY A 28 -17.72 5.40 -26.39
N GLU A 29 -16.39 5.47 -26.32
CA GLU A 29 -15.48 5.21 -27.44
C GLU A 29 -14.33 4.30 -27.03
N PHE A 30 -13.80 3.51 -27.96
CA PHE A 30 -12.65 2.63 -27.69
C PHE A 30 -11.40 3.38 -27.22
N ARG A 31 -11.20 4.64 -27.63
CA ARG A 31 -10.06 5.48 -27.19
C ARG A 31 -10.02 5.68 -25.67
N ILE A 32 -11.17 5.71 -24.99
CA ILE A 32 -11.27 5.88 -23.54
C ILE A 32 -10.64 4.70 -22.79
N LEU A 33 -10.64 3.51 -23.41
CA LEU A 33 -10.06 2.29 -22.84
C LEU A 33 -8.60 2.47 -22.43
N LYS A 34 -7.84 3.26 -23.20
CA LYS A 34 -6.44 3.57 -22.90
C LYS A 34 -6.29 4.22 -21.52
N ARG A 35 -7.11 5.24 -21.22
CA ARG A 35 -7.08 5.92 -19.91
C ARG A 35 -7.67 5.04 -18.80
N LEU A 36 -8.75 4.32 -19.09
CA LEU A 36 -9.37 3.42 -18.12
C LEU A 36 -8.37 2.37 -17.59
N ILE A 37 -7.62 1.72 -18.47
CA ILE A 37 -6.68 0.67 -18.08
C ILE A 37 -5.39 1.26 -17.49
N LEU A 38 -4.74 2.17 -18.22
CA LEU A 38 -3.38 2.62 -17.86
C LEU A 38 -3.38 3.52 -16.63
N TYR A 39 -4.41 4.36 -16.45
CA TYR A 39 -4.53 5.24 -15.30
C TYR A 39 -5.35 4.58 -14.19
N HIS A 40 -6.66 4.42 -14.39
CA HIS A 40 -7.55 3.95 -13.31
C HIS A 40 -7.26 2.51 -12.89
N GLY A 41 -6.99 1.60 -13.83
CA GLY A 41 -6.66 0.21 -13.53
C GLY A 41 -5.38 0.08 -12.72
N ARG A 42 -4.31 0.77 -13.12
CA ARG A 42 -3.02 0.77 -12.40
C ARG A 42 -3.15 1.35 -10.99
N GLU A 43 -3.74 2.54 -10.86
CA GLU A 43 -3.87 3.20 -9.56
C GLU A 43 -4.80 2.42 -8.63
N SER A 44 -5.90 1.85 -9.15
CA SER A 44 -6.78 0.97 -8.38
C SER A 44 -6.02 -0.24 -7.85
N TYR A 45 -5.22 -0.92 -8.69
CA TYR A 45 -4.40 -2.05 -8.25
C TYR A 45 -3.38 -1.66 -7.17
N ARG A 46 -2.68 -0.54 -7.32
CA ARG A 46 -1.72 -0.03 -6.33
C ARG A 46 -2.39 0.30 -4.99
N LYS A 47 -3.46 1.08 -5.03
CA LYS A 47 -4.18 1.54 -3.83
C LYS A 47 -4.81 0.36 -3.09
N ASN A 48 -5.46 -0.56 -3.79
CA ASN A 48 -6.04 -1.75 -3.18
C ASN A 48 -4.96 -2.66 -2.56
N SER A 49 -3.81 -2.82 -3.22
CA SER A 49 -2.70 -3.60 -2.65
C SER A 49 -2.23 -3.02 -1.31
N ASN A 50 -1.98 -1.71 -1.27
CA ASN A 50 -1.55 -1.02 -0.05
C ASN A 50 -2.64 -1.01 1.03
N LEU A 51 -3.91 -0.86 0.65
CA LEU A 51 -5.04 -0.93 1.58
C LEU A 51 -5.13 -2.29 2.26
N ILE A 52 -4.96 -3.39 1.52
CA ILE A 52 -4.96 -4.75 2.09
C ILE A 52 -3.82 -4.88 3.10
N TYR A 53 -2.60 -4.52 2.71
CA TYR A 53 -1.43 -4.61 3.60
C TYR A 53 -1.56 -3.77 4.87
N TYR A 54 -2.05 -2.55 4.73
CA TYR A 54 -2.32 -1.66 5.84
C TYR A 54 -3.36 -2.26 6.81
N ASN A 55 -4.44 -2.85 6.28
CA ASN A 55 -5.47 -3.46 7.13
C ASN A 55 -4.93 -4.62 7.97
N PHE A 56 -4.07 -5.48 7.41
CA PHE A 56 -3.43 -6.52 8.21
C PHE A 56 -2.50 -5.94 9.28
N TYR A 57 -1.67 -4.98 8.89
CA TYR A 57 -0.73 -4.32 9.79
C TYR A 57 -1.42 -3.65 10.98
N LYS A 58 -2.45 -2.83 10.74
CA LYS A 58 -3.16 -2.12 11.82
C LYS A 58 -3.88 -3.07 12.77
N ASN A 59 -4.42 -4.19 12.26
CA ASN A 59 -5.11 -5.16 13.11
C ASN A 59 -4.11 -5.95 13.97
N ILE A 60 -2.90 -6.21 13.47
CA ILE A 60 -1.82 -6.79 14.29
C ILE A 60 -1.42 -5.83 15.41
N LEU A 61 -1.30 -4.53 15.13
CA LEU A 61 -1.05 -3.49 16.15
C LEU A 61 -2.14 -3.43 17.23
N LEU A 62 -3.38 -3.80 16.90
CA LEU A 62 -4.47 -3.88 17.87
C LEU A 62 -4.42 -5.16 18.70
N VAL A 63 -4.30 -6.33 18.04
CA VAL A 63 -4.51 -7.64 18.68
C VAL A 63 -3.26 -8.15 19.40
N LEU A 64 -2.06 -7.92 18.86
CA LEU A 64 -0.85 -8.51 19.45
C LEU A 64 -0.56 -8.00 20.87
N PRO A 65 -0.77 -6.71 21.24
CA PRO A 65 -0.60 -6.29 22.61
C PRO A 65 -1.51 -7.02 23.61
N GLN A 66 -2.73 -7.36 23.21
CA GLN A 66 -3.64 -8.18 24.04
C GLN A 66 -3.11 -9.62 24.19
N TYR A 67 -2.51 -10.17 23.15
CA TYR A 67 -1.82 -11.46 23.24
C TYR A 67 -0.59 -11.39 24.16
N CYS A 68 0.21 -10.32 24.07
CA CYS A 68 1.33 -10.09 24.98
C CYS A 68 0.86 -9.93 26.43
N TRP A 69 -0.28 -9.28 26.67
CA TRP A 69 -0.90 -9.20 27.99
C TRP A 69 -1.33 -10.58 28.51
N ALA A 70 -1.86 -11.43 27.63
CA ALA A 70 -2.26 -12.79 28.01
C ALA A 70 -1.08 -13.63 28.55
N LEU A 71 0.14 -13.39 28.06
CA LEU A 71 1.34 -14.04 28.60
C LEU A 71 1.64 -13.63 30.04
N ASN A 72 1.37 -12.37 30.41
CA ASN A 72 1.63 -11.84 31.74
C ASN A 72 0.53 -12.24 32.74
N ASN A 73 -0.71 -12.42 32.27
CA ASN A 73 -1.87 -12.71 33.13
C ASN A 73 -2.22 -14.21 33.24
N GLY A 74 -1.34 -15.10 32.80
CA GLY A 74 -1.53 -16.55 32.85
C GLY A 74 -2.64 -17.08 31.94
N PHE A 75 -2.91 -16.40 30.81
CA PHE A 75 -4.00 -16.72 29.87
C PHE A 75 -5.40 -16.74 30.49
N SER A 76 -5.64 -15.87 31.49
CA SER A 76 -6.93 -15.73 32.17
C SER A 76 -8.04 -15.09 31.30
N ALA A 77 -7.74 -14.75 30.05
CA ALA A 77 -8.66 -14.16 29.06
C ALA A 77 -9.32 -12.84 29.49
N VAL A 78 -8.71 -12.10 30.43
CA VAL A 78 -9.15 -10.75 30.81
C VAL A 78 -9.01 -9.79 29.63
N MET A 79 -10.04 -8.98 29.40
CA MET A 79 -10.03 -7.94 28.35
C MET A 79 -8.97 -6.89 28.68
N PHE A 80 -8.08 -6.63 27.72
CA PHE A 80 -6.99 -5.66 27.90
C PHE A 80 -7.43 -4.22 27.57
N TYR A 81 -8.34 -4.07 26.62
CA TYR A 81 -8.88 -2.78 26.21
C TYR A 81 -10.30 -2.60 26.73
N ASP A 82 -10.65 -1.35 27.01
CA ASP A 82 -12.05 -0.98 27.18
C ASP A 82 -12.86 -1.29 25.92
N GLN A 83 -14.08 -1.79 26.12
CA GLN A 83 -14.92 -2.31 25.06
C GLN A 83 -15.29 -1.24 24.02
N LEU A 84 -15.60 -0.01 24.45
CA LEU A 84 -16.01 1.07 23.56
C LEU A 84 -14.82 1.56 22.73
N LEU A 85 -13.67 1.75 23.37
CA LEU A 85 -12.45 2.13 22.68
C LEU A 85 -11.98 1.05 21.70
N TYR A 86 -12.05 -0.22 22.09
CA TYR A 86 -11.69 -1.36 21.24
C TYR A 86 -12.56 -1.43 19.96
N GLN A 87 -13.88 -1.35 20.10
CA GLN A 87 -14.81 -1.39 18.96
C GLN A 87 -14.64 -0.19 18.03
N SER A 88 -14.26 0.97 18.58
CA SER A 88 -14.06 2.21 17.82
C SER A 88 -12.78 2.21 16.97
N TYR A 89 -11.82 1.32 17.24
CA TYR A 89 -10.52 1.30 16.54
C TYR A 89 -10.63 1.18 15.03
N ASN A 90 -11.35 0.16 14.55
CA ASN A 90 -11.49 -0.09 13.13
C ASN A 90 -12.51 0.83 12.46
N LEU A 91 -13.58 1.17 13.18
CA LEU A 91 -14.71 1.93 12.64
C LEU A 91 -14.42 3.43 12.54
N ILE A 92 -13.79 4.01 13.56
CA ILE A 92 -13.70 5.45 13.73
C ILE A 92 -12.24 5.90 13.67
N PHE A 93 -11.36 5.29 14.45
CA PHE A 93 -9.99 5.79 14.60
C PHE A 93 -9.12 5.53 13.37
N THR A 94 -9.29 4.43 12.65
CA THR A 94 -8.37 4.07 11.54
C THR A 94 -9.03 3.99 10.17
N SER A 95 -10.30 4.38 10.05
CA SER A 95 -11.08 4.26 8.80
C SER A 95 -10.95 5.50 7.90
N LEU A 96 -11.12 6.71 8.43
CA LEU A 96 -11.12 7.93 7.62
C LEU A 96 -9.80 8.14 6.87
N PRO A 97 -8.61 8.02 7.51
CA PRO A 97 -7.36 8.23 6.79
C PRO A 97 -7.13 7.24 5.64
N ILE A 98 -7.48 5.96 5.82
CA ILE A 98 -7.29 4.94 4.79
C ILE A 98 -8.29 5.09 3.64
N ILE A 99 -9.52 5.54 3.92
CA ILE A 99 -10.53 5.84 2.90
C ILE A 99 -10.02 7.00 2.03
N PHE A 100 -9.55 8.09 2.65
CA PHE A 100 -9.03 9.23 1.90
C PHE A 100 -7.77 8.89 1.11
N TYR A 101 -6.89 8.03 1.63
CA TYR A 101 -5.79 7.47 0.86
C TYR A 101 -6.31 6.69 -0.36
N GLY A 102 -7.29 5.80 -0.20
CA GLY A 102 -7.85 5.00 -1.30
C GLY A 102 -8.49 5.85 -2.41
N ILE A 103 -9.06 7.01 -2.07
CA ILE A 103 -9.73 7.88 -3.02
C ILE A 103 -8.74 8.85 -3.67
N PHE A 104 -8.00 9.62 -2.87
CA PHE A 104 -7.26 10.80 -3.33
C PHE A 104 -5.77 10.56 -3.59
N ASP A 105 -5.20 9.43 -3.15
CA ASP A 105 -3.78 9.18 -3.40
C ASP A 105 -3.54 8.89 -4.88
N GLU A 106 -2.51 9.53 -5.44
CA GLU A 106 -2.08 9.39 -6.83
C GLU A 106 -0.56 9.32 -6.86
N GLU A 107 0.02 8.25 -7.42
CA GLU A 107 1.48 8.14 -7.53
C GLU A 107 2.03 9.01 -8.67
N PHE A 108 1.32 9.05 -9.79
CA PHE A 108 1.67 9.82 -10.99
C PHE A 108 0.41 10.40 -11.61
N SER A 109 0.54 11.54 -12.31
CA SER A 109 -0.57 12.14 -13.03
C SER A 109 -1.07 11.24 -14.17
N GLY A 110 -2.35 11.36 -14.50
CA GLY A 110 -2.98 10.54 -15.56
C GLY A 110 -2.32 10.69 -16.93
N ASP A 111 -1.77 11.86 -17.24
CA ASP A 111 -1.10 12.11 -18.53
C ASP A 111 0.24 11.38 -18.63
N ILE A 112 0.99 11.28 -17.52
CA ILE A 112 2.25 10.52 -17.47
C ILE A 112 1.98 9.02 -17.64
N LEU A 113 0.95 8.50 -16.98
CA LEU A 113 0.60 7.08 -17.05
C LEU A 113 0.01 6.67 -18.41
N THR A 114 -0.72 7.57 -19.06
CA THR A 114 -1.27 7.29 -20.40
C THR A 114 -0.26 7.49 -21.54
N SER A 115 0.73 8.38 -21.37
CA SER A 115 1.83 8.55 -22.33
C SER A 115 2.85 7.42 -22.27
N ASN A 116 3.06 6.82 -21.09
CA ASN A 116 4.07 5.76 -20.87
C ASN A 116 3.46 4.41 -20.43
N PRO A 117 3.04 3.54 -21.37
CA PRO A 117 2.46 2.22 -21.06
C PRO A 117 3.40 1.27 -20.29
N SER A 118 4.71 1.57 -20.22
CA SER A 118 5.68 0.78 -19.48
C SER A 118 5.35 0.67 -17.99
N PHE A 119 4.73 1.70 -17.39
CA PHE A 119 4.32 1.71 -15.98
C PHE A 119 3.24 0.68 -15.65
N TYR A 120 2.46 0.23 -16.65
CA TYR A 120 1.43 -0.80 -16.48
C TYR A 120 2.01 -2.21 -16.29
N LYS A 121 3.25 -2.45 -16.77
CA LYS A 121 3.92 -3.76 -16.66
C LYS A 121 4.12 -4.21 -15.21
N ILE A 122 4.11 -3.29 -14.25
CA ILE A 122 4.23 -3.58 -12.81
C ILE A 122 3.04 -4.42 -12.32
N GLY A 123 1.83 -4.11 -12.79
CA GLY A 123 0.61 -4.85 -12.47
C GLY A 123 0.63 -6.26 -13.05
N ILE A 124 0.99 -6.38 -14.34
CA ILE A 124 1.09 -7.68 -15.03
C ILE A 124 2.11 -8.61 -14.35
N LYS A 125 3.21 -8.05 -13.85
CA LYS A 125 4.25 -8.81 -13.14
C LYS A 125 3.95 -9.05 -11.66
N HIS A 126 2.75 -8.72 -11.18
CA HIS A 126 2.32 -8.87 -9.78
C HIS A 126 3.36 -8.32 -8.77
N LYS A 127 3.96 -7.17 -9.08
CA LYS A 127 5.04 -6.62 -8.26
C LYS A 127 4.56 -5.89 -7.01
N LEU A 128 3.33 -5.37 -7.01
CA LEU A 128 2.76 -4.62 -5.88
C LEU A 128 2.05 -5.53 -4.89
N PHE A 129 1.31 -6.53 -5.40
CA PHE A 129 0.65 -7.52 -4.57
C PHE A 129 1.34 -8.89 -4.65
N ASN A 130 2.15 -9.23 -3.64
CA ASN A 130 2.86 -10.48 -3.53
C ASN A 130 2.93 -10.96 -2.07
N THR A 131 2.93 -12.28 -1.85
CA THR A 131 3.12 -12.93 -0.54
C THR A 131 4.38 -12.46 0.20
N LYS A 132 5.48 -12.18 -0.51
CA LYS A 132 6.72 -11.67 0.13
C LYS A 132 6.51 -10.29 0.76
N ILE A 133 5.81 -9.40 0.06
CA ILE A 133 5.49 -8.06 0.55
C ILE A 133 4.48 -8.20 1.70
N PHE A 134 3.48 -9.05 1.54
CA PHE A 134 2.53 -9.37 2.62
C PHE A 134 3.22 -9.79 3.92
N LEU A 135 4.12 -10.79 3.85
CA LEU A 135 4.88 -11.26 5.01
C LEU A 135 5.75 -10.17 5.63
N TYR A 136 6.35 -9.31 4.81
CA TYR A 136 7.08 -8.13 5.30
C TYR A 136 6.17 -7.21 6.12
N TRP A 137 4.96 -6.92 5.64
CA TRP A 137 4.00 -6.08 6.38
C TRP A 137 3.52 -6.73 7.68
N VAL A 138 3.27 -8.04 7.67
CA VAL A 138 2.89 -8.81 8.85
C VAL A 138 4.01 -8.81 9.89
N LEU A 139 5.24 -9.13 9.49
CA LEU A 139 6.40 -9.14 10.39
C LEU A 139 6.69 -7.75 10.97
N ASN A 140 6.58 -6.70 10.15
CA ASN A 140 6.71 -5.34 10.62
C ASN A 140 5.65 -4.99 11.67
N GLY A 141 4.39 -5.38 11.43
CA GLY A 141 3.31 -5.21 12.42
C GLY A 141 3.59 -5.95 13.72
N ILE A 142 4.10 -7.19 13.64
CA ILE A 142 4.44 -7.99 14.82
C ILE A 142 5.56 -7.33 15.62
N ILE A 143 6.64 -6.92 14.96
CA ILE A 143 7.79 -6.29 15.63
C ILE A 143 7.37 -4.98 16.30
N GLN A 144 6.61 -4.14 15.62
CA GLN A 144 6.17 -2.87 16.19
C GLN A 144 5.17 -3.05 17.33
N ALA A 145 4.22 -3.97 17.20
CA ALA A 145 3.25 -4.24 18.25
C ALA A 145 3.92 -4.85 19.50
N ALA A 146 4.89 -5.76 19.30
CA ALA A 146 5.66 -6.35 20.39
C ALA A 146 6.53 -5.29 21.09
N PHE A 147 7.19 -4.42 20.33
CA PHE A 147 7.99 -3.32 20.89
C PHE A 147 7.13 -2.33 21.68
N LEU A 148 6.02 -1.88 21.10
CA LEU A 148 5.08 -0.95 21.72
C LEU A 148 4.49 -1.53 23.00
N SER A 149 4.04 -2.78 22.99
CA SER A 149 3.49 -3.44 24.17
C SER A 149 4.53 -3.62 25.26
N TYR A 150 5.73 -4.10 24.92
CA TYR A 150 6.83 -4.29 25.88
C TYR A 150 7.21 -2.99 26.59
N ILE A 151 7.46 -1.92 25.84
CA ILE A 151 7.83 -0.61 26.43
C ILE A 151 6.70 -0.06 27.30
N THR A 152 5.46 -0.16 26.85
CA THR A 152 4.32 0.39 27.59
C THR A 152 4.11 -0.39 28.89
N PHE A 153 4.18 -1.72 28.87
CA PHE A 153 4.05 -2.54 30.08
C PHE A 153 5.16 -2.26 31.09
N GLN A 154 6.41 -2.17 30.64
CA GLN A 154 7.53 -1.84 31.53
C GLN A 154 7.38 -0.45 32.15
N THR A 155 6.80 0.50 31.42
CA THR A 155 6.67 1.87 31.88
C THR A 155 5.48 2.07 32.83
N TYR A 156 4.37 1.36 32.60
CA TYR A 156 3.12 1.59 33.32
C TYR A 156 2.83 0.54 34.40
N GLU A 157 3.08 -0.74 34.16
CA GLU A 157 2.73 -1.80 35.13
C GLU A 157 3.77 -1.92 36.26
N ASN A 158 5.04 -1.66 35.97
CA ASN A 158 6.14 -1.90 36.92
C ASN A 158 6.49 -0.70 37.80
N SER A 159 5.69 0.38 37.81
CA SER A 159 6.06 1.60 38.54
C SER A 159 4.91 2.55 38.85
N SER A 160 4.98 3.23 39.99
CA SER A 160 3.99 4.22 40.42
C SER A 160 4.08 5.50 39.60
N ILE A 161 2.94 6.07 39.22
CA ILE A 161 2.88 7.22 38.31
C ILE A 161 2.32 8.47 38.98
N TYR A 162 1.22 8.34 39.73
CA TYR A 162 0.52 9.50 40.30
C TYR A 162 0.40 9.34 41.81
N ASN A 163 1.04 10.23 42.57
CA ASN A 163 1.01 10.24 44.05
C ASN A 163 1.33 8.86 44.69
N GLY A 164 2.24 8.10 44.08
CA GLY A 164 2.61 6.75 44.55
C GLY A 164 1.64 5.63 44.13
N MET A 165 0.54 5.93 43.44
CA MET A 165 -0.40 4.94 42.92
C MET A 165 0.09 4.33 41.60
N MET A 166 -0.18 3.04 41.43
CA MET A 166 0.01 2.35 40.16
C MET A 166 -1.18 2.64 39.23
N PRO A 167 -0.93 2.83 37.91
CA PRO A 167 -2.02 2.93 36.94
C PRO A 167 -2.80 1.62 36.90
N GLY A 168 -4.11 1.73 36.63
CA GLY A 168 -4.94 0.54 36.42
C GLY A 168 -4.72 -0.08 35.04
N LEU A 169 -5.07 -1.35 34.90
CA LEU A 169 -5.04 -2.11 33.64
C LEU A 169 -5.66 -1.32 32.47
N TRP A 170 -6.82 -0.72 32.71
CA TRP A 170 -7.56 0.03 31.68
C TRP A 170 -6.82 1.28 31.21
N THR A 171 -6.05 1.93 32.10
CA THR A 171 -5.19 3.06 31.75
C THR A 171 -4.07 2.60 30.82
N THR A 172 -3.39 1.51 31.16
CA THR A 172 -2.35 0.89 30.31
C THR A 172 -2.93 0.48 28.96
N GLY A 173 -4.10 -0.14 28.94
CA GLY A 173 -4.84 -0.50 27.73
C GLY A 173 -5.14 0.69 26.83
N ALA A 174 -5.63 1.79 27.39
CA ALA A 174 -5.89 3.02 26.65
C ALA A 174 -4.60 3.65 26.09
N ILE A 175 -3.48 3.59 26.80
CA ILE A 175 -2.22 4.15 26.30
C ILE A 175 -1.64 3.30 25.17
N VAL A 176 -1.70 1.97 25.29
CA VAL A 176 -1.33 1.06 24.20
C VAL A 176 -2.19 1.35 22.97
N LEU A 177 -3.50 1.50 23.14
CA LEU A 177 -4.42 1.79 22.05
C LEU A 177 -4.13 3.15 21.39
N TRP A 178 -3.81 4.18 22.19
CA TRP A 178 -3.37 5.48 21.71
C TRP A 178 -2.16 5.35 20.77
N TYR A 179 -1.12 4.63 21.20
CA TYR A 179 0.06 4.40 20.37
C TYR A 179 -0.27 3.57 19.12
N SER A 180 -1.15 2.57 19.21
CA SER A 180 -1.58 1.78 18.06
C SER A 180 -2.40 2.60 17.04
N VAL A 181 -3.21 3.56 17.48
CA VAL A 181 -3.91 4.50 16.58
C VAL A 181 -2.90 5.44 15.91
N PHE A 182 -1.99 6.01 16.70
CA PHE A 182 -1.00 6.96 16.18
C PHE A 182 -0.06 6.33 15.15
N ASN A 183 0.49 5.14 15.45
CA ASN A 183 1.34 4.40 14.52
C ASN A 183 0.60 3.99 13.24
N SER A 184 -0.65 3.56 13.35
CA SER A 184 -1.48 3.27 12.18
C SER A 184 -1.72 4.51 11.32
N ASN A 185 -1.84 5.70 11.90
CA ASN A 185 -2.00 6.95 11.16
C ASN A 185 -0.69 7.39 10.49
N ILE A 186 0.44 7.33 11.20
CA ILE A 186 1.77 7.61 10.60
C ILE A 186 2.04 6.68 9.42
N LYS A 187 1.66 5.40 9.54
CA LYS A 187 1.86 4.44 8.47
C LYS A 187 1.19 4.87 7.16
N ILE A 188 0.02 5.52 7.23
CA ILE A 188 -0.68 6.05 6.06
C ILE A 188 0.09 7.22 5.45
N ILE A 189 0.65 8.11 6.26
CA ILE A 189 1.49 9.22 5.79
C ILE A 189 2.68 8.64 5.01
N LEU A 190 3.33 7.58 5.53
CA LEU A 190 4.51 6.97 4.91
C LEU A 190 4.23 6.25 3.58
N ILE A 191 3.01 5.75 3.36
CA ILE A 191 2.65 5.10 2.08
C ILE A 191 2.01 6.05 1.07
N SER A 192 1.50 7.18 1.53
CA SER A 192 0.91 8.22 0.68
C SER A 192 1.98 8.84 -0.21
N ASN A 193 1.66 9.02 -1.49
CA ASN A 193 2.50 9.77 -2.43
C ASN A 193 1.99 11.21 -2.54
N THR A 194 0.68 11.42 -2.42
CA THR A 194 0.08 12.76 -2.44
C THR A 194 -0.58 13.09 -1.10
N TYR A 195 -0.22 14.24 -0.54
CA TYR A 195 -0.79 14.74 0.70
C TYR A 195 -1.99 15.63 0.39
N SER A 196 -3.13 15.01 0.09
CA SER A 196 -4.37 15.74 -0.10
C SER A 196 -4.86 16.33 1.23
N ILE A 197 -5.57 17.45 1.16
CA ILE A 197 -6.19 18.09 2.32
C ILE A 197 -7.12 17.10 3.03
N GLY A 198 -7.82 16.25 2.28
CA GLY A 198 -8.67 15.18 2.82
C GLY A 198 -7.90 14.20 3.71
N VAL A 199 -6.75 13.69 3.25
CA VAL A 199 -5.92 12.77 4.04
C VAL A 199 -5.44 13.44 5.33
N ILE A 200 -4.96 14.70 5.24
CA ILE A 200 -4.50 15.46 6.40
C ILE A 200 -5.64 15.68 7.40
N MET A 201 -6.81 16.14 6.95
CA MET A 201 -7.99 16.31 7.79
C MET A 201 -8.43 14.99 8.43
N GLY A 202 -8.40 13.89 7.68
CA GLY A 202 -8.74 12.57 8.20
C GLY A 202 -7.80 12.11 9.32
N LEU A 203 -6.50 12.37 9.19
CA LEU A 203 -5.50 12.04 10.21
C LEU A 203 -5.73 12.85 11.49
N PHE A 204 -5.95 14.17 11.37
CA PHE A 204 -6.28 15.00 12.53
C PHE A 204 -7.62 14.61 13.18
N ALA A 205 -8.65 14.36 12.37
CA ALA A 205 -9.95 13.93 12.85
C ALA A 205 -9.86 12.59 13.61
N SER A 206 -9.10 11.63 13.10
CA SER A 206 -8.85 10.34 13.75
C SER A 206 -8.29 10.51 15.18
N VAL A 207 -7.22 11.30 15.33
CA VAL A 207 -6.57 11.54 16.61
C VAL A 207 -7.48 12.35 17.55
N LEU A 208 -8.17 13.36 17.02
CA LEU A 208 -9.11 14.17 17.80
C LEU A 208 -10.26 13.34 18.33
N ILE A 209 -10.88 12.50 17.50
CA ILE A 209 -12.00 11.65 17.91
C ILE A 209 -11.54 10.64 18.96
N TYR A 210 -10.32 10.11 18.86
CA TYR A 210 -9.75 9.28 19.92
C TYR A 210 -9.68 10.02 21.25
N ILE A 211 -9.10 11.23 21.27
CA ILE A 211 -8.96 12.03 22.50
C ILE A 211 -10.34 12.34 23.08
N LEU A 212 -11.30 12.74 22.25
CA LEU A 212 -12.66 13.04 22.69
C LEU A 212 -13.37 11.82 23.29
N LEU A 213 -13.26 10.65 22.66
CA LEU A 213 -13.83 9.42 23.20
C LEU A 213 -13.10 8.98 24.47
N PHE A 214 -11.79 9.13 24.55
CA PHE A 214 -11.04 8.79 25.76
C PHE A 214 -11.47 9.68 26.94
N ILE A 215 -11.57 11.00 26.73
CA ILE A 215 -12.08 11.94 27.75
C ILE A 215 -13.53 11.60 28.14
N PHE A 216 -14.37 11.25 27.17
CA PHE A 216 -15.76 10.89 27.43
C PHE A 216 -15.86 9.65 28.34
N VAL A 217 -15.13 8.58 28.02
CA VAL A 217 -15.12 7.35 28.82
C VAL A 217 -14.50 7.62 30.21
N SER A 218 -13.35 8.31 30.29
CA SER A 218 -12.63 8.44 31.55
C SER A 218 -13.16 9.53 32.50
N GLU A 219 -13.73 10.62 32.00
CA GLU A 219 -14.14 11.77 32.84
C GLU A 219 -15.65 11.90 32.97
N LYS A 220 -16.42 11.51 31.94
CA LYS A 220 -17.89 11.68 31.94
C LYS A 220 -18.62 10.42 32.39
N MET A 221 -18.09 9.23 32.11
CA MET A 221 -18.67 7.98 32.61
C MET A 221 -18.10 7.64 33.99
N THR A 222 -18.69 8.21 35.04
CA THR A 222 -18.23 8.05 36.44
C THR A 222 -18.26 6.61 36.95
N ASN A 223 -19.07 5.74 36.33
CA ASN A 223 -19.18 4.32 36.69
C ASN A 223 -18.21 3.44 35.87
N SER A 224 -17.39 4.02 34.99
CA SER A 224 -16.42 3.24 34.23
C SER A 224 -15.19 2.92 35.07
N ASP A 225 -14.61 1.75 34.89
CA ASP A 225 -13.33 1.38 35.52
C ASP A 225 -12.15 2.21 34.99
N MET A 226 -12.40 3.04 33.97
CA MET A 226 -11.48 4.00 33.39
C MET A 226 -11.54 5.39 34.03
N PHE A 227 -12.34 5.58 35.08
CA PHE A 227 -12.52 6.88 35.69
C PHE A 227 -11.17 7.53 36.08
N ASN A 228 -10.98 8.81 35.73
CA ASN A 228 -9.77 9.61 35.96
C ASN A 228 -8.50 9.14 35.19
N SER A 229 -8.61 8.14 34.31
CA SER A 229 -7.46 7.62 33.55
C SER A 229 -6.84 8.64 32.58
N TYR A 230 -7.66 9.51 31.98
CA TYR A 230 -7.18 10.55 31.06
C TYR A 230 -6.35 11.60 31.81
N SER A 231 -6.91 12.16 32.88
CA SER A 231 -6.23 13.14 33.73
C SER A 231 -4.89 12.60 34.25
N VAL A 232 -4.90 11.37 34.79
CA VAL A 232 -3.67 10.70 35.25
C VAL A 232 -2.68 10.50 34.10
N SER A 233 -3.10 10.11 32.90
CA SER A 233 -2.16 9.86 31.80
C SER A 233 -1.55 11.16 31.25
N PHE A 234 -2.38 12.15 30.93
CA PHE A 234 -1.96 13.36 30.22
C PHE A 234 -1.28 14.41 31.11
N SER A 235 -1.48 14.38 32.43
CA SER A 235 -0.76 15.27 33.36
C SER A 235 0.67 14.81 33.64
N ASN A 236 0.98 13.54 33.43
CA ASN A 236 2.28 12.98 33.81
C ASN A 236 3.32 13.11 32.68
N LEU A 237 4.50 13.66 33.02
CA LEU A 237 5.62 13.82 32.08
C LEU A 237 6.02 12.49 31.41
N ARG A 238 5.87 11.40 32.15
CA ARG A 238 6.19 10.04 31.69
C ARG A 238 5.43 9.66 30.43
N PHE A 239 4.18 10.09 30.29
CA PHE A 239 3.39 9.82 29.08
C PHE A 239 4.04 10.43 27.84
N TYR A 240 4.53 11.67 27.94
CA TYR A 240 5.17 12.37 26.82
C TYR A 240 6.54 11.77 26.47
N LEU A 241 7.33 11.35 27.47
CA LEU A 241 8.61 10.70 27.21
C LEU A 241 8.42 9.31 26.57
N THR A 242 7.44 8.55 27.07
CA THR A 242 7.11 7.22 26.54
C THR A 242 6.52 7.33 25.15
N SER A 243 5.65 8.32 24.90
CA SER A 243 5.09 8.54 23.57
C SER A 243 6.17 8.92 22.57
N LEU A 244 7.09 9.82 22.94
CA LEU A 244 8.24 10.16 22.10
C LEU A 244 9.11 8.93 21.79
N LEU A 245 9.38 8.09 22.79
CA LEU A 245 10.19 6.88 22.59
C LEU A 245 9.48 5.86 21.72
N VAL A 246 8.22 5.52 22.02
CA VAL A 246 7.46 4.52 21.28
C VAL A 246 7.21 4.97 19.86
N ILE A 247 6.59 6.13 19.67
CA ILE A 247 6.23 6.67 18.34
C ILE A 247 7.49 7.00 17.54
N GLY A 248 8.49 7.58 18.19
CA GLY A 248 9.76 7.90 17.55
C GLY A 248 10.46 6.65 17.04
N ALA A 249 10.64 5.63 17.90
CA ALA A 249 11.33 4.41 17.53
C ALA A 249 10.58 3.62 16.44
N THR A 250 9.26 3.47 16.53
CA THR A 250 8.47 2.77 15.50
C THR A 250 8.50 3.51 14.16
N SER A 251 8.41 4.84 14.17
CA SER A 251 8.48 5.67 12.96
C SER A 251 9.87 5.62 12.32
N ILE A 252 10.93 5.65 13.13
CA ILE A 252 12.32 5.51 12.66
C ILE A 252 12.53 4.13 12.04
N LEU A 253 12.03 3.08 12.69
CA LEU A 253 12.10 1.71 12.16
C LEU A 253 11.44 1.66 10.78
N ASP A 254 10.23 2.19 10.64
CA ASP A 254 9.54 2.21 9.35
C ASP A 254 10.27 3.00 8.27
N PHE A 255 10.76 4.19 8.62
CA PHE A 255 11.54 5.02 7.69
C PHE A 255 12.82 4.31 7.24
N SER A 256 13.52 3.68 8.19
CA SER A 256 14.75 2.94 7.92
C SER A 256 14.50 1.76 6.98
N LEU A 257 13.42 0.99 7.19
CA LEU A 257 13.07 -0.13 6.33
C LEU A 257 12.72 0.33 4.91
N ILE A 258 11.95 1.42 4.77
CA ILE A 258 11.61 1.99 3.46
C ILE A 258 12.90 2.40 2.72
N LYS A 259 13.81 3.09 3.41
CA LYS A 259 15.09 3.52 2.83
C LYS A 259 15.98 2.34 2.46
N LEU A 260 16.07 1.31 3.29
CA LEU A 260 16.81 0.08 3.01
C LEU A 260 16.27 -0.63 1.77
N VAL A 261 14.94 -0.74 1.63
CA VAL A 261 14.31 -1.34 0.46
C VAL A 261 14.59 -0.51 -0.79
N GLN A 262 14.48 0.81 -0.73
CA GLN A 262 14.81 1.71 -1.85
C GLN A 262 16.27 1.58 -2.26
N TRP A 263 17.20 1.60 -1.29
CA TRP A 263 18.62 1.44 -1.52
C TRP A 263 18.96 0.07 -2.14
N SER A 264 18.35 -1.01 -1.65
CA SER A 264 18.54 -2.35 -2.22
C SER A 264 18.06 -2.47 -3.68
N LYS A 265 17.08 -1.65 -4.09
CA LYS A 265 16.61 -1.61 -5.48
C LYS A 265 17.57 -0.81 -6.34
N TYR A 266 18.04 0.35 -5.84
CA TYR A 266 19.03 1.17 -6.51
C TYR A 266 20.32 0.39 -6.76
N ALA A 267 20.89 -0.23 -5.72
CA ALA A 267 22.10 -1.03 -5.81
C ALA A 267 21.95 -2.19 -6.82
N ARG A 268 20.78 -2.84 -6.89
CA ARG A 268 20.52 -3.90 -7.88
C ARG A 268 20.49 -3.39 -9.32
N VAL A 269 19.92 -2.21 -9.55
CA VAL A 269 19.89 -1.58 -10.89
C VAL A 269 21.28 -1.15 -11.31
N GLU A 270 22.06 -0.57 -10.40
CA GLU A 270 23.44 -0.16 -10.64
C GLU A 270 24.34 -1.36 -10.97
N ILE A 271 24.28 -2.43 -10.17
CA ILE A 271 24.99 -3.69 -10.45
C ILE A 271 24.57 -4.31 -11.78
N GLN A 272 23.27 -4.24 -12.14
CA GLN A 272 22.78 -4.77 -13.41
C GLN A 272 23.20 -3.90 -14.60
N HIS A 273 23.27 -2.58 -14.40
CA HIS A 273 23.80 -1.65 -15.39
C HIS A 273 25.29 -1.95 -15.65
N ASP A 274 26.09 -2.10 -14.60
CA ASP A 274 27.51 -2.41 -14.74
C ASP A 274 27.76 -3.77 -15.38
N LYS A 275 26.98 -4.80 -15.04
CA LYS A 275 27.14 -6.15 -15.61
C LYS A 275 26.76 -6.27 -17.08
N VAL A 276 25.83 -5.45 -17.57
CA VAL A 276 25.29 -5.57 -18.94
C VAL A 276 25.87 -4.50 -19.86
N TYR A 277 25.93 -3.24 -19.42
CA TYR A 277 26.34 -2.14 -20.28
C TYR A 277 27.86 -2.01 -20.42
N MET A 278 28.65 -2.31 -19.39
CA MET A 278 30.11 -2.24 -19.50
C MET A 278 30.68 -3.22 -20.54
N PRO A 279 30.30 -4.51 -20.58
CA PRO A 279 30.80 -5.42 -21.61
C PRO A 279 30.27 -5.08 -23.01
N ILE A 280 29.02 -4.65 -23.17
CA ILE A 280 28.48 -4.23 -24.48
C ILE A 280 29.17 -2.96 -24.97
N LYS A 281 29.41 -1.99 -24.09
CA LYS A 281 30.16 -0.78 -24.44
C LYS A 281 31.59 -1.13 -24.85
N LYS A 282 32.23 -2.06 -24.14
CA LYS A 282 33.57 -2.54 -24.48
C LYS A 282 33.60 -3.26 -25.84
N GLN A 283 32.64 -4.15 -26.09
CA GLN A 283 32.46 -4.78 -27.41
C GLN A 283 32.14 -3.77 -28.51
N HIS A 284 31.34 -2.74 -28.25
CA HIS A 284 31.07 -1.70 -29.24
C HIS A 284 32.28 -0.84 -29.56
N ILE A 285 33.14 -0.57 -28.57
CA ILE A 285 34.42 0.13 -28.78
C ILE A 285 35.35 -0.78 -29.61
N GLU A 286 35.49 -2.05 -29.23
CA GLU A 286 36.30 -3.04 -29.98
C GLU A 286 35.79 -3.23 -31.43
N LEU A 287 34.46 -3.31 -31.62
CA LEU A 287 33.85 -3.37 -32.95
C LEU A 287 34.01 -2.06 -33.74
N GLN A 288 33.99 -0.90 -33.10
CA GLN A 288 34.26 0.38 -33.76
C GLN A 288 35.72 0.47 -34.21
N ASP A 289 36.66 -0.04 -33.41
CA ASP A 289 38.07 -0.15 -33.77
C ASP A 289 38.27 -1.15 -34.94
N GLU A 290 37.55 -2.28 -34.96
CA GLU A 290 37.55 -3.24 -36.08
C GLU A 290 36.89 -2.69 -37.35
N LEU A 291 35.79 -1.93 -37.22
CA LEU A 291 35.06 -1.29 -38.33
C LEU A 291 35.86 -0.13 -38.95
N GLN A 292 36.69 0.55 -38.18
CA GLN A 292 37.64 1.54 -38.72
C GLN A 292 38.76 0.87 -39.53
N LEU A 293 39.03 -0.42 -39.31
CA LEU A 293 40.03 -1.19 -40.06
C LEU A 293 39.49 -1.89 -41.33
N ASN A 294 38.18 -2.09 -41.50
CA ASN A 294 37.63 -2.85 -42.64
C ASN A 294 36.26 -2.32 -43.17
N GLN A 295 36.17 -2.05 -44.48
CA GLN A 295 34.90 -1.93 -45.23
C GLN A 295 34.46 -3.29 -45.82
N PRO A 296 33.24 -3.41 -46.41
CA PRO A 296 31.91 -3.47 -45.80
C PRO A 296 31.40 -4.92 -45.64
N PHE A 297 30.51 -5.15 -44.67
CA PHE A 297 29.92 -6.47 -44.39
C PHE A 297 28.87 -6.91 -45.43
N PRO A 298 28.76 -8.23 -45.73
CA PRO A 298 27.72 -8.78 -46.59
C PRO A 298 26.37 -8.95 -45.87
N ASN A 299 25.32 -8.93 -46.69
CA ASN A 299 23.90 -8.82 -46.34
C ASN A 299 23.33 -9.86 -45.35
N THR A 300 22.44 -9.36 -44.51
CA THR A 300 21.35 -9.98 -43.73
C THR A 300 20.78 -11.30 -44.30
N GLN A 301 21.01 -12.42 -43.61
CA GLN A 301 20.39 -13.73 -43.91
C GLN A 301 19.20 -14.13 -43.01
N PHE A 302 18.85 -13.35 -41.97
CA PHE A 302 17.82 -13.76 -41.00
C PHE A 302 16.36 -13.74 -41.50
N GLN A 303 16.07 -13.26 -42.72
CA GLN A 303 14.71 -13.23 -43.27
C GLN A 303 14.35 -14.44 -44.18
N MET A 304 15.30 -15.32 -44.50
CA MET A 304 15.13 -16.30 -45.59
C MET A 304 14.51 -17.65 -45.18
N ASN A 305 14.34 -17.95 -43.88
CA ASN A 305 13.95 -19.30 -43.44
C ASN A 305 12.46 -19.50 -43.09
N ASN A 306 11.58 -18.53 -43.35
CA ASN A 306 10.14 -18.65 -43.03
C ASN A 306 9.25 -19.08 -44.22
N GLN A 307 9.82 -19.39 -45.39
CA GLN A 307 9.03 -19.71 -46.59
C GLN A 307 8.50 -21.16 -46.63
N SER A 308 8.97 -22.05 -45.74
CA SER A 308 8.54 -23.45 -45.67
C SER A 308 7.34 -23.69 -44.72
N VAL A 309 6.82 -22.64 -44.08
CA VAL A 309 5.62 -22.72 -43.23
C VAL A 309 4.38 -22.42 -44.08
N PRO A 310 3.30 -23.23 -44.02
CA PRO A 310 2.07 -22.98 -44.77
C PRO A 310 1.60 -21.53 -44.64
N GLN A 311 1.30 -20.91 -45.79
CA GLN A 311 0.90 -19.52 -46.01
C GLN A 311 0.93 -18.60 -44.78
N VAL A 312 2.11 -18.04 -44.49
CA VAL A 312 2.18 -16.74 -43.82
C VAL A 312 2.09 -15.68 -44.92
N PRO A 313 0.96 -14.99 -45.12
CA PRO A 313 0.89 -13.90 -46.07
C PRO A 313 1.85 -12.80 -45.61
N ILE A 314 2.99 -12.69 -46.30
CA ILE A 314 3.93 -11.60 -46.11
C ILE A 314 3.26 -10.36 -46.71
N LYS A 315 3.09 -9.30 -45.92
CA LYS A 315 2.49 -8.00 -46.31
C LYS A 315 3.25 -7.22 -47.41
N LYS A 316 4.06 -7.87 -48.25
CA LYS A 316 4.72 -7.21 -49.39
C LYS A 316 3.79 -7.29 -50.60
N GLY A 317 3.21 -6.15 -50.99
CA GLY A 317 2.48 -6.00 -52.25
C GLY A 317 1.03 -6.52 -52.28
N GLN A 318 0.38 -6.71 -51.13
CA GLN A 318 -1.04 -7.09 -51.11
C GLN A 318 -1.93 -5.92 -51.55
N ILE A 319 -2.70 -6.14 -52.63
CA ILE A 319 -3.83 -5.27 -53.02
C ILE A 319 -5.01 -5.66 -52.13
N ASN A 320 -5.39 -4.80 -51.20
CA ASN A 320 -6.47 -5.05 -50.24
C ASN A 320 -7.83 -4.82 -50.90
N LEU A 321 -8.38 -5.86 -51.55
CA LEU A 321 -9.77 -5.86 -52.00
C LEU A 321 -10.66 -6.38 -50.85
N ALA A 322 -11.55 -5.54 -50.32
CA ALA A 322 -12.56 -5.94 -49.33
C ALA A 322 -13.93 -5.48 -49.82
N LEU A 323 -14.77 -6.43 -50.23
CA LEU A 323 -16.16 -6.19 -50.62
C LEU A 323 -17.06 -6.76 -49.52
N SER A 324 -17.94 -5.92 -48.97
CA SER A 324 -18.92 -6.29 -47.95
C SER A 324 -20.32 -6.44 -48.56
N SER A 325 -20.41 -7.13 -49.69
CA SER A 325 -21.70 -7.55 -50.25
C SER A 325 -21.97 -8.96 -49.78
N GLU A 326 -23.04 -9.15 -49.02
CA GLU A 326 -23.62 -10.48 -48.84
C GLU A 326 -24.47 -10.77 -50.08
N ASP A 327 -24.22 -11.90 -50.74
CA ASP A 327 -25.07 -12.39 -51.83
C ASP A 327 -26.44 -12.72 -51.22
N ASN A 328 -27.40 -11.82 -51.40
CA ASN A 328 -28.79 -12.00 -50.97
C ASN A 328 -29.55 -12.96 -51.90
#